data_AF-A0A920WAP8-F1
#
_entry.id   AF-A0A920WAP8-F1
#
_cell.length_a   1.000
_cell.length_b   1.000
_cell.length_c   1.000
_cell.angle_alpha   90.00
_cell.angle_beta   90.00
_cell.angle_gamma   90.00
#
_symmetry.space_group_name_H-M   'P 1'
#
loop_
_entity.id
_entity.type
_entity.pdbx_description
1 polymer ?
#
loop_
_entity_poly.entity_id
_entity_poly.type
_entity_poly.pdbx_seq_one_letter_code
_entity_poly.pdbx_strand_id
1 'polypeptide(L)'
;MINWIKGIHHPEAYHGINSRPPFFEGWYHKIVTKSGHPFAIIPGIYRSAKVENKFPFVMIFDGQSGDVHFERFNINDFSAKTDRYSVSIGGNKFFTKGLALKINSQNLSIEGSLSFSKNIPWPVTLAEPGCMGWYSYMPFMECYHGILSMHHDISGELAYNNRVIDFSKGTGYTEKDWGKNFPNSWIWVQANHFNKSKISISASIASIPFLGTQFAGFIIGLLVEDKLYRFTTYRSAKTVKLKHDGKAIDWIVKQKNLSLSIYIELSITRMKLSLEGKIAIVTGGSKGIGRATALALAEEGVNVAICARGMADLENTANEIRSKTGQKVLAVQADTGKPDDIKRLVAITVTELGGVDFLINNAVNSRAAAFMDLEDEDWLNHINVKVMGYVRCSREVIPHMQARGGGRIIHIGGMAARQANTLANSNGVTNSSVSNLAKNLSDAFASDGILVNCIHPGTTRTERQTRSLNARAEHANMSVAEIERQSIADIPIGRMVESQDIADLIVFLVSEKAGAITGQTIAVEGGAGRGMNF
;
A
#
# COMPACT_ATOMS: atom_id res chain seq x y z
N MET A 1 -30.20 -19.56 -30.94
CA MET A 1 -29.96 -20.84 -30.25
C MET A 1 -28.77 -21.59 -30.87
N ILE A 2 -28.76 -21.88 -32.18
CA ILE A 2 -27.66 -22.61 -32.86
C ILE A 2 -26.27 -21.97 -32.66
N ASN A 3 -26.15 -20.65 -32.84
CA ASN A 3 -24.86 -19.94 -32.66
C ASN A 3 -24.37 -19.93 -31.21
N TRP A 4 -25.29 -19.95 -30.24
CA TRP A 4 -24.94 -20.00 -28.82
C TRP A 4 -24.42 -21.38 -28.42
N ILE A 5 -25.07 -22.45 -28.90
CA ILE A 5 -24.59 -23.84 -28.69
C ILE A 5 -23.21 -24.05 -29.30
N LYS A 6 -22.97 -23.52 -30.52
CA LYS A 6 -21.64 -23.56 -31.14
C LYS A 6 -20.60 -22.79 -30.33
N GLY A 7 -20.95 -21.60 -29.83
CA GLY A 7 -20.06 -20.76 -29.01
C GLY A 7 -19.64 -21.43 -27.70
N ILE A 8 -20.54 -22.17 -27.04
CA ILE A 8 -20.25 -22.89 -25.80
C ILE A 8 -19.05 -23.86 -25.94
N HIS A 9 -18.85 -24.47 -27.11
CA HIS A 9 -17.71 -25.35 -27.38
C HIS A 9 -16.42 -24.60 -27.74
N HIS A 10 -16.50 -23.27 -27.85
CA HIS A 10 -15.38 -22.37 -28.10
C HIS A 10 -15.33 -21.29 -27.02
N PRO A 11 -15.18 -21.64 -25.73
CA PRO A 11 -15.17 -20.66 -24.64
C PRO A 11 -14.11 -19.56 -24.85
N GLU A 12 -13.06 -19.85 -25.60
CA GLU A 12 -11.99 -18.93 -25.97
C GLU A 12 -12.41 -17.85 -26.98
N ALA A 13 -13.42 -18.11 -27.81
CA ALA A 13 -13.83 -17.26 -28.92
C ALA A 13 -14.76 -16.12 -28.48
N TYR A 14 -15.10 -15.22 -29.40
CA TYR A 14 -16.00 -14.10 -29.14
C TYR A 14 -17.47 -14.51 -29.05
N HIS A 15 -18.17 -14.05 -28.01
CA HIS A 15 -19.58 -14.38 -27.75
C HIS A 15 -20.53 -13.18 -27.87
N GLY A 16 -20.01 -11.96 -28.06
CA GLY A 16 -20.82 -10.74 -28.18
C GLY A 16 -21.51 -10.51 -29.52
N ILE A 17 -21.50 -11.48 -30.44
CA ILE A 17 -22.25 -11.37 -31.70
C ILE A 17 -23.76 -11.35 -31.39
N ASN A 18 -24.45 -10.30 -31.85
CA ASN A 18 -25.87 -10.08 -31.59
C ASN A 18 -26.27 -9.98 -30.09
N SER A 19 -25.32 -9.81 -29.17
CA SER A 19 -25.64 -9.58 -27.76
C SER A 19 -26.28 -8.21 -27.54
N ARG A 20 -27.37 -8.17 -26.76
CA ARG A 20 -28.03 -6.93 -26.34
C ARG A 20 -27.33 -6.36 -25.10
N PRO A 21 -27.28 -5.03 -24.93
CA PRO A 21 -26.79 -4.44 -23.68
C PRO A 21 -27.69 -4.82 -22.47
N PRO A 22 -27.14 -4.88 -21.24
CA PRO A 22 -25.71 -4.76 -20.93
C PRO A 22 -24.94 -5.99 -21.42
N PHE A 23 -23.72 -5.75 -21.89
CA PHE A 23 -22.82 -6.83 -22.28
C PHE A 23 -21.36 -6.45 -22.00
N PHE A 24 -20.61 -7.38 -21.44
CA PHE A 24 -19.17 -7.28 -21.35
C PHE A 24 -18.54 -8.60 -21.80
N GLU A 25 -17.32 -8.50 -22.32
CA GLU A 25 -16.48 -9.65 -22.62
C GLU A 25 -15.02 -9.24 -22.54
N GLY A 26 -14.23 -9.98 -21.77
CA GLY A 26 -12.81 -9.69 -21.54
C GLY A 26 -11.99 -10.96 -21.41
N TRP A 27 -10.75 -10.91 -21.91
CA TRP A 27 -9.78 -12.00 -21.80
C TRP A 27 -8.63 -11.55 -20.92
N TYR A 28 -8.32 -12.28 -19.87
CA TYR A 28 -7.36 -11.88 -18.85
C TYR A 28 -6.06 -12.65 -19.04
N HIS A 29 -5.06 -12.02 -19.65
CA HIS A 29 -3.70 -12.55 -19.74
C HIS A 29 -2.93 -12.20 -18.49
N LYS A 30 -2.78 -13.16 -17.58
CA LYS A 30 -1.97 -13.01 -16.36
C LYS A 30 -0.61 -13.64 -16.64
N ILE A 31 0.38 -12.79 -16.85
CA ILE A 31 1.72 -13.19 -17.27
C ILE A 31 2.74 -12.75 -16.21
N VAL A 32 3.75 -13.58 -15.98
CA VAL A 32 4.77 -13.32 -14.97
C VAL A 32 6.13 -13.52 -15.61
N THR A 33 7.03 -12.55 -15.45
CA THR A 33 8.41 -12.69 -15.93
C THR A 33 9.15 -13.79 -15.14
N LYS A 34 10.32 -14.21 -15.64
CA LYS A 34 11.17 -15.17 -14.92
C LYS A 34 11.53 -14.71 -13.49
N SER A 35 11.67 -13.39 -13.30
CA SER A 35 12.01 -12.79 -11.99
C SER A 35 10.80 -12.59 -11.07
N GLY A 36 9.60 -13.03 -11.47
CA GLY A 36 8.40 -12.93 -10.65
C GLY A 36 7.67 -11.59 -10.76
N HIS A 37 7.91 -10.78 -11.80
CA HIS A 37 7.17 -9.52 -12.04
C HIS A 37 5.85 -9.84 -12.75
N PRO A 38 4.68 -9.65 -12.10
CA PRO A 38 3.39 -10.00 -12.68
C PRO A 38 2.76 -8.83 -13.46
N PHE A 39 2.14 -9.15 -14.59
CA PHE A 39 1.29 -8.25 -15.38
C PHE A 39 -0.06 -8.90 -15.65
N ALA A 40 -1.12 -8.09 -15.71
CA ALA A 40 -2.39 -8.49 -16.33
C ALA A 40 -2.69 -7.61 -17.54
N ILE A 41 -2.88 -8.22 -18.72
CA ILE A 41 -3.25 -7.53 -19.95
C ILE A 41 -4.63 -8.03 -20.38
N ILE A 42 -5.59 -7.12 -20.46
CA ILE A 42 -7.01 -7.46 -20.58
C ILE A 42 -7.62 -6.71 -21.77
N PRO A 43 -7.62 -7.28 -22.97
CA PRO A 43 -8.50 -6.82 -24.04
C PRO A 43 -9.95 -7.14 -23.70
N GLY A 44 -10.85 -6.24 -24.07
CA GLY A 44 -12.27 -6.48 -23.91
C GLY A 44 -13.16 -5.53 -24.69
N ILE A 45 -14.46 -5.75 -24.54
CA ILE A 45 -15.51 -4.89 -25.08
C ILE A 45 -16.62 -4.74 -24.06
N TYR A 46 -17.13 -3.51 -23.95
CA TYR A 46 -18.23 -3.16 -23.07
C TYR A 46 -19.40 -2.54 -23.86
N ARG A 47 -20.63 -2.84 -23.45
CA ARG A 47 -21.88 -2.25 -23.95
C ARG A 47 -22.77 -1.91 -22.75
N SER A 48 -23.02 -0.62 -22.53
CA SER A 48 -23.83 -0.12 -21.41
C SER A 48 -25.33 -0.39 -21.58
N ALA A 49 -26.04 -0.61 -20.47
CA ALA A 49 -27.51 -0.73 -20.44
C ALA A 49 -28.26 0.61 -20.47
N LYS A 50 -27.62 1.73 -20.05
CA LYS A 50 -28.31 2.99 -19.74
C LYS A 50 -27.96 4.16 -20.66
N VAL A 51 -26.86 4.07 -21.40
CA VAL A 51 -26.35 5.10 -22.31
C VAL A 51 -25.87 4.41 -23.58
N GLU A 52 -25.90 5.10 -24.73
CA GLU A 52 -25.25 4.65 -25.98
C GLU A 52 -23.73 4.68 -25.85
N ASN A 53 -23.19 3.91 -24.90
CA ASN A 53 -21.78 3.82 -24.59
C ASN A 53 -21.31 2.39 -24.85
N LYS A 54 -20.62 2.21 -25.97
CA LYS A 54 -20.05 0.95 -26.42
C LYS A 54 -18.62 1.20 -26.89
N PHE A 55 -17.66 0.55 -26.24
CA PHE A 55 -16.26 0.69 -26.61
C PHE A 55 -15.49 -0.61 -26.33
N PRO A 56 -14.58 -0.99 -27.23
CA PRO A 56 -13.48 -1.88 -26.91
C PRO A 56 -12.44 -1.18 -26.02
N PHE A 57 -11.70 -1.98 -25.26
CA PHE A 57 -10.63 -1.48 -24.39
C PHE A 57 -9.47 -2.46 -24.32
N VAL A 58 -8.30 -1.95 -23.93
CA VAL A 58 -7.18 -2.74 -23.43
C VAL A 58 -6.82 -2.18 -22.06
N MET A 59 -6.92 -3.01 -21.02
CA MET A 59 -6.48 -2.68 -19.67
C MET A 59 -5.15 -3.37 -19.40
N ILE A 60 -4.21 -2.66 -18.77
CA ILE A 60 -2.90 -3.17 -18.37
C ILE A 60 -2.72 -2.89 -16.89
N PHE A 61 -2.37 -3.91 -16.13
CA PHE A 61 -2.04 -3.80 -14.72
C PHE A 61 -0.62 -4.31 -14.49
N ASP A 62 0.23 -3.46 -13.92
CA ASP A 62 1.57 -3.82 -13.43
C ASP A 62 1.43 -4.22 -11.95
N GLY A 63 1.56 -5.51 -11.64
CA GLY A 63 1.40 -5.99 -10.28
C GLY A 63 2.61 -5.75 -9.37
N GLN A 64 3.72 -5.21 -9.89
CA GLN A 64 4.85 -4.76 -9.07
C GLN A 64 4.69 -3.30 -8.64
N SER A 65 4.30 -2.41 -9.56
CA SER A 65 4.10 -0.99 -9.23
C SER A 65 2.70 -0.69 -8.68
N GLY A 66 1.70 -1.50 -9.03
CA GLY A 66 0.29 -1.24 -8.76
C GLY A 66 -0.38 -0.37 -9.83
N ASP A 67 0.33 0.01 -10.90
CA ASP A 67 -0.21 0.90 -11.93
C ASP A 67 -1.29 0.19 -12.75
N VAL A 68 -2.40 0.90 -13.02
CA VAL A 68 -3.50 0.45 -13.87
C VAL A 68 -3.69 1.44 -15.01
N HIS A 69 -3.58 0.97 -16.24
CA HIS A 69 -3.89 1.72 -17.45
C HIS A 69 -5.15 1.16 -18.10
N PHE A 70 -6.05 2.05 -18.52
CA PHE A 70 -7.31 1.67 -19.17
C PHE A 70 -7.47 2.46 -20.47
N GLU A 71 -7.18 1.83 -21.59
CA GLU A 71 -7.20 2.48 -22.90
C GLU A 71 -8.47 2.12 -23.66
N ARG A 72 -9.23 3.14 -24.06
CA ARG A 72 -10.46 2.97 -24.85
C ARG A 72 -10.15 3.18 -26.33
N PHE A 73 -10.79 2.37 -27.17
CA PHE A 73 -10.64 2.45 -28.62
C PHE A 73 -11.99 2.70 -29.29
N ASN A 74 -11.96 3.13 -30.55
CA ASN A 74 -13.18 3.28 -31.34
C ASN A 74 -13.80 1.91 -31.59
N ILE A 75 -15.13 1.82 -31.58
CA ILE A 75 -15.81 0.55 -31.83
C ILE A 75 -15.52 -0.03 -33.23
N ASN A 76 -15.21 0.82 -34.20
CA ASN A 76 -14.84 0.39 -35.56
C ASN A 76 -13.47 -0.31 -35.62
N ASP A 77 -12.63 -0.14 -34.59
CA ASP A 77 -11.31 -0.76 -34.50
C ASP A 77 -11.35 -2.14 -33.83
N PHE A 78 -12.53 -2.63 -33.45
CA PHE A 78 -12.72 -3.93 -32.82
C PHE A 78 -13.07 -5.00 -33.85
N SER A 79 -12.32 -6.10 -33.85
CA SER A 79 -12.66 -7.32 -34.59
C SER A 79 -12.37 -8.55 -33.76
N ALA A 80 -13.27 -9.53 -33.77
CA ALA A 80 -13.06 -10.79 -33.08
C ALA A 80 -13.72 -11.96 -33.80
N LYS A 81 -13.13 -13.16 -33.66
CA LYS A 81 -13.66 -14.40 -34.26
C LYS A 81 -14.52 -15.17 -33.27
N THR A 82 -15.57 -15.82 -33.76
CA THR A 82 -16.58 -16.54 -32.95
C THR A 82 -16.32 -18.05 -32.87
N ASP A 83 -15.27 -18.54 -33.53
CA ASP A 83 -14.89 -19.96 -33.66
C ASP A 83 -13.46 -20.26 -33.15
N ARG A 84 -12.72 -19.23 -32.74
CA ARG A 84 -11.37 -19.32 -32.17
C ARG A 84 -11.00 -18.05 -31.43
N TYR A 85 -9.97 -18.13 -30.60
CA TYR A 85 -9.43 -16.94 -29.94
C TYR A 85 -8.57 -16.12 -30.90
N SER A 86 -9.17 -15.02 -31.39
CA SER A 86 -8.52 -14.03 -32.24
C SER A 86 -9.27 -12.71 -32.06
N VAL A 87 -8.65 -11.77 -31.35
CA VAL A 87 -9.19 -10.43 -31.05
C VAL A 87 -8.21 -9.38 -31.56
N SER A 88 -8.74 -8.32 -32.16
CA SER A 88 -7.98 -7.15 -32.60
C SER A 88 -8.67 -5.88 -32.11
N ILE A 89 -7.89 -4.97 -31.53
CA ILE A 89 -8.35 -3.69 -30.98
C ILE A 89 -7.34 -2.63 -31.40
N GLY A 90 -7.65 -1.87 -32.45
CA GLY A 90 -6.71 -0.94 -33.06
C GLY A 90 -5.45 -1.68 -33.54
N GLY A 91 -4.27 -1.21 -33.12
CA GLY A 91 -2.98 -1.85 -33.41
C GLY A 91 -2.69 -3.14 -32.64
N ASN A 92 -3.54 -3.50 -31.66
CA ASN A 92 -3.30 -4.61 -30.74
C ASN A 92 -3.93 -5.91 -31.24
N LYS A 93 -3.24 -7.04 -31.03
CA LYS A 93 -3.70 -8.38 -31.43
C LYS A 93 -3.54 -9.37 -30.29
N PHE A 94 -4.55 -10.21 -30.10
CA PHE A 94 -4.56 -11.26 -29.07
C PHE A 94 -5.08 -12.56 -29.67
N PHE A 95 -4.38 -13.65 -29.44
CA PHE A 95 -4.67 -14.95 -30.04
C PHE A 95 -4.11 -16.09 -29.17
N THR A 96 -4.50 -17.33 -29.46
CA THR A 96 -4.11 -18.50 -28.65
C THR A 96 -2.59 -18.65 -28.47
N LYS A 97 -1.80 -18.21 -29.46
CA LYS A 97 -0.33 -18.35 -29.46
C LYS A 97 0.41 -17.10 -29.01
N GLY A 98 -0.28 -16.05 -28.53
CA GLY A 98 0.41 -14.84 -28.12
C GLY A 98 -0.42 -13.56 -28.16
N LEU A 99 0.28 -12.45 -27.97
CA LEU A 99 -0.25 -11.11 -28.08
C LEU A 99 0.77 -10.17 -28.71
N ALA A 100 0.27 -9.10 -29.34
CA ALA A 100 1.08 -8.00 -29.83
C ALA A 100 0.40 -6.69 -29.42
N LEU A 101 1.16 -5.80 -28.81
CA LEU A 101 0.69 -4.52 -28.31
C LEU A 101 1.31 -3.38 -29.10
N LYS A 102 0.49 -2.36 -29.35
CA LYS A 102 0.90 -1.10 -29.95
C LYS A 102 -0.04 0.00 -29.44
N ILE A 103 0.33 0.58 -28.31
CA ILE A 103 -0.42 1.64 -27.64
C ILE A 103 0.54 2.77 -27.33
N ASN A 104 0.16 3.99 -27.71
CA ASN A 104 0.88 5.20 -27.33
C ASN A 104 -0.17 6.26 -26.95
N SER A 105 -0.34 6.48 -25.66
CA SER A 105 -1.28 7.44 -25.05
C SER A 105 -0.52 8.37 -24.10
N GLN A 106 -1.22 9.36 -23.53
CA GLN A 106 -0.60 10.38 -22.67
C GLN A 106 0.20 9.80 -21.49
N ASN A 107 -0.24 8.67 -20.94
CA ASN A 107 0.33 8.07 -19.72
C ASN A 107 0.79 6.62 -19.92
N LEU A 108 0.75 6.10 -21.16
CA LEU A 108 1.14 4.73 -21.46
C LEU A 108 1.75 4.66 -22.86
N SER A 109 3.02 4.24 -22.93
CA SER A 109 3.64 3.76 -24.16
C SER A 109 3.91 2.27 -23.98
N ILE A 110 3.27 1.41 -24.78
CA ILE A 110 3.60 -0.02 -24.80
C ILE A 110 3.62 -0.58 -26.23
N GLU A 111 4.75 -1.18 -26.58
CA GLU A 111 4.95 -1.80 -27.89
C GLU A 111 5.76 -3.10 -27.76
N GLY A 112 5.39 -4.11 -28.52
CA GLY A 112 6.10 -5.40 -28.56
C GLY A 112 5.17 -6.58 -28.77
N SER A 113 5.73 -7.78 -28.65
CA SER A 113 4.96 -9.02 -28.86
C SER A 113 5.46 -10.14 -27.98
N LEU A 114 4.52 -10.93 -27.47
CA LEU A 114 4.79 -12.13 -26.69
C LEU A 114 4.25 -13.34 -27.44
N SER A 115 5.06 -14.38 -27.52
CA SER A 115 4.69 -15.69 -28.07
C SER A 115 4.50 -16.70 -26.95
N PHE A 116 3.39 -17.43 -26.99
CA PHE A 116 2.99 -18.44 -26.02
C PHE A 116 3.17 -19.85 -26.58
N SER A 117 3.75 -20.73 -25.77
CA SER A 117 3.96 -22.14 -26.13
C SER A 117 3.54 -23.07 -24.98
N LYS A 118 3.40 -24.36 -25.25
CA LYS A 118 2.96 -25.39 -24.28
C LYS A 118 1.67 -25.01 -23.54
N ASN A 119 0.68 -24.54 -24.30
CA ASN A 119 -0.62 -24.18 -23.75
C ASN A 119 -1.34 -25.40 -23.13
N ILE A 120 -1.73 -25.29 -21.87
CA ILE A 120 -2.53 -26.31 -21.15
C ILE A 120 -3.93 -25.75 -20.89
N PRO A 121 -4.90 -25.91 -21.82
CA PRO A 121 -6.25 -25.39 -21.65
C PRO A 121 -7.07 -26.23 -20.66
N TRP A 122 -8.17 -25.66 -20.17
CA TRP A 122 -9.18 -26.49 -19.51
C TRP A 122 -9.87 -27.40 -20.55
N PRO A 123 -10.09 -28.69 -20.27
CA PRO A 123 -10.71 -29.61 -21.23
C PRO A 123 -12.11 -29.16 -21.66
N VAL A 124 -12.35 -29.15 -22.98
CA VAL A 124 -13.67 -28.87 -23.56
C VAL A 124 -14.20 -30.17 -24.16
N THR A 125 -15.36 -30.62 -23.68
CA THR A 125 -16.06 -31.82 -24.16
C THR A 125 -17.54 -31.52 -24.37
N LEU A 126 -18.30 -32.45 -24.96
CA LEU A 126 -19.75 -32.30 -25.07
C LEU A 126 -20.44 -32.25 -23.70
N ALA A 127 -20.01 -33.05 -22.73
CA ALA A 127 -20.60 -33.06 -21.39
C ALA A 127 -20.11 -31.88 -20.51
N GLU A 128 -18.85 -31.46 -20.72
CA GLU A 128 -18.20 -30.39 -19.97
C GLU A 128 -17.58 -29.39 -20.96
N PRO A 129 -18.38 -28.47 -21.52
CA PRO A 129 -17.88 -27.44 -22.42
C PRO A 129 -17.14 -26.34 -21.63
N GLY A 130 -15.91 -26.64 -21.22
CA GLY A 130 -15.02 -25.75 -20.47
C GLY A 130 -15.12 -25.89 -18.95
N CYS A 131 -14.65 -24.86 -18.25
CA CYS A 131 -14.50 -24.87 -16.78
C CYS A 131 -15.80 -24.74 -16.01
N MET A 132 -16.86 -24.26 -16.65
CA MET A 132 -18.20 -24.24 -16.07
C MET A 132 -18.93 -25.59 -16.18
N GLY A 133 -18.38 -26.56 -16.92
CA GLY A 133 -19.03 -27.86 -17.12
C GLY A 133 -20.41 -27.71 -17.75
N TRP A 134 -21.39 -28.47 -17.26
CA TRP A 134 -22.76 -28.41 -17.76
C TRP A 134 -23.47 -27.06 -17.50
N TYR A 135 -22.94 -26.22 -16.59
CA TYR A 135 -23.51 -24.88 -16.35
C TYR A 135 -23.42 -23.97 -17.59
N SER A 136 -22.49 -24.22 -18.52
CA SER A 136 -22.42 -23.45 -19.78
C SER A 136 -23.69 -23.58 -20.62
N TYR A 137 -24.47 -24.65 -20.44
CA TYR A 137 -25.76 -24.85 -21.11
C TYR A 137 -26.94 -24.15 -20.44
N MET A 138 -26.72 -23.36 -19.37
CA MET A 138 -27.77 -22.56 -18.75
C MET A 138 -27.86 -21.18 -19.42
N PRO A 139 -28.94 -20.85 -20.15
CA PRO A 139 -29.02 -19.60 -20.90
C PRO A 139 -29.24 -18.34 -20.05
N PHE A 140 -29.51 -18.49 -18.75
CA PHE A 140 -29.87 -17.43 -17.81
C PHE A 140 -28.73 -16.97 -16.89
N MET A 141 -27.50 -17.45 -17.12
CA MET A 141 -26.33 -17.01 -16.35
C MET A 141 -26.02 -15.54 -16.62
N GLU A 142 -25.73 -14.78 -15.55
CA GLU A 142 -25.32 -13.38 -15.64
C GLU A 142 -23.89 -13.24 -16.18
N CYS A 143 -23.03 -14.17 -15.77
CA CYS A 143 -21.63 -14.29 -16.17
C CYS A 143 -21.33 -15.72 -16.59
N TYR A 144 -20.58 -15.86 -17.69
CA TYR A 144 -19.94 -17.08 -18.12
C TYR A 144 -18.43 -16.91 -18.01
N HIS A 145 -17.75 -18.03 -17.78
CA HIS A 145 -16.33 -18.09 -17.48
C HIS A 145 -15.66 -19.19 -18.29
N GLY A 146 -14.45 -18.92 -18.77
CA GLY A 146 -13.62 -19.84 -19.53
C GLY A 146 -12.16 -19.76 -19.09
N ILE A 147 -11.52 -20.91 -18.86
CA ILE A 147 -10.07 -21.01 -18.63
C ILE A 147 -9.42 -21.51 -19.92
N LEU A 148 -8.79 -20.58 -20.65
CA LEU A 148 -8.16 -20.81 -21.95
C LEU A 148 -6.78 -21.43 -21.79
N SER A 149 -6.10 -21.14 -20.68
CA SER A 149 -4.78 -21.63 -20.36
C SER A 149 -4.56 -21.66 -18.85
N MET A 150 -4.38 -22.85 -18.29
CA MET A 150 -3.87 -23.03 -16.92
C MET A 150 -2.37 -22.70 -16.86
N HIS A 151 -1.63 -22.95 -17.93
CA HIS A 151 -0.19 -22.66 -18.04
C HIS A 151 0.22 -22.54 -19.51
N HIS A 152 1.13 -21.61 -19.78
CA HIS A 152 1.91 -21.55 -21.01
C HIS A 152 3.28 -20.90 -20.73
N ASP A 153 4.28 -21.29 -21.52
CA ASP A 153 5.61 -20.68 -21.50
C ASP A 153 5.61 -19.45 -22.40
N ILE A 154 6.31 -18.39 -21.97
CA ILE A 154 6.37 -17.10 -22.68
C ILE A 154 7.76 -16.86 -23.26
N SER A 155 7.78 -16.25 -24.45
CA SER A 155 8.98 -15.70 -25.11
C SER A 155 8.67 -14.34 -25.72
N GLY A 156 9.65 -13.45 -25.72
CA GLY A 156 9.52 -12.09 -26.24
C GLY A 156 9.55 -11.02 -25.14
N GLU A 157 9.42 -9.77 -25.57
CA GLU A 157 9.58 -8.58 -24.74
C GLU A 157 8.52 -7.54 -25.06
N LEU A 158 8.27 -6.67 -24.08
CA LEU A 158 7.43 -5.48 -24.23
C LEU A 158 8.25 -4.26 -23.81
N ALA A 159 8.35 -3.27 -24.70
CA ALA A 159 8.80 -1.93 -24.33
C ALA A 159 7.62 -1.26 -23.61
N TYR A 160 7.75 -1.06 -22.30
CA TYR A 160 6.75 -0.48 -21.42
C TYR A 160 7.26 0.83 -20.81
N ASN A 161 6.69 1.94 -21.25
CA ASN A 161 7.14 3.30 -20.98
C ASN A 161 8.64 3.46 -21.29
N ASN A 162 9.45 3.74 -20.26
CA ASN A 162 10.90 3.94 -20.40
C ASN A 162 11.71 2.67 -20.10
N ARG A 163 11.10 1.48 -20.15
CA ARG A 163 11.74 0.20 -19.79
C ARG A 163 11.42 -0.87 -20.82
N VAL A 164 12.32 -1.82 -20.99
CA VAL A 164 12.06 -3.07 -21.72
C VAL A 164 11.88 -4.18 -20.70
N ILE A 165 10.79 -4.93 -20.82
CA ILE A 165 10.47 -6.05 -19.93
C ILE A 165 10.57 -7.34 -20.73
N ASP A 166 11.55 -8.17 -20.36
CA ASP A 166 11.75 -9.49 -20.94
C ASP A 166 10.83 -10.51 -20.25
N PHE A 167 9.93 -11.10 -21.02
CA PHE A 167 9.04 -12.17 -20.56
C PHE A 167 9.57 -13.56 -20.94
N SER A 168 10.74 -13.66 -21.53
CA SER A 168 11.34 -14.93 -21.92
C SER A 168 11.55 -15.83 -20.71
N LYS A 169 11.12 -17.09 -20.84
CA LYS A 169 11.08 -18.08 -19.74
C LYS A 169 10.14 -17.69 -18.60
N GLY A 170 9.26 -16.71 -18.83
CA GLY A 170 8.13 -16.41 -17.99
C GLY A 170 7.00 -17.42 -18.15
N THR A 171 5.98 -17.27 -17.31
CA THR A 171 4.83 -18.17 -17.23
C THR A 171 3.54 -17.38 -17.36
N GLY A 172 2.59 -17.91 -18.11
CA GLY A 172 1.31 -17.26 -18.32
C GLY A 172 0.10 -18.13 -17.97
N TYR A 173 -1.01 -17.45 -17.73
CA TYR A 173 -2.33 -17.99 -17.48
C TYR A 173 -3.33 -17.11 -18.23
N THR A 174 -4.35 -17.72 -18.83
CA THR A 174 -5.38 -16.99 -19.57
C THR A 174 -6.76 -17.49 -19.20
N GLU A 175 -7.61 -16.57 -18.75
CA GLU A 175 -9.04 -16.79 -18.53
C GLU A 175 -9.87 -15.76 -19.29
N LYS A 176 -11.18 -15.93 -19.27
CA LYS A 176 -12.11 -15.08 -19.98
C LYS A 176 -13.46 -15.08 -19.29
N ASP A 177 -14.04 -13.90 -19.20
CA ASP A 177 -15.40 -13.71 -18.70
C ASP A 177 -16.26 -12.95 -19.71
N TRP A 178 -17.53 -13.34 -19.81
CA TRP A 178 -18.49 -12.66 -20.65
C TRP A 178 -19.91 -12.79 -20.13
N GLY A 179 -20.75 -11.82 -20.43
CA GLY A 179 -22.15 -11.86 -20.01
C GLY A 179 -22.73 -10.47 -19.82
N LYS A 180 -23.73 -10.38 -18.94
CA LYS A 180 -24.41 -9.14 -18.60
C LYS A 180 -23.73 -8.41 -17.44
N ASN A 181 -23.37 -9.15 -16.39
CA ASN A 181 -22.75 -8.65 -15.16
C ASN A 181 -21.91 -9.76 -14.50
N PHE A 182 -20.97 -9.39 -13.63
CA PHE A 182 -20.37 -10.33 -12.70
C PHE A 182 -21.39 -10.82 -11.67
N PRO A 183 -21.17 -11.99 -11.03
CA PRO A 183 -22.02 -12.48 -9.94
C PRO A 183 -22.18 -11.45 -8.81
N ASN A 184 -23.22 -11.51 -7.98
CA ASN A 184 -23.40 -10.52 -6.90
C ASN A 184 -22.36 -10.62 -5.77
N SER A 185 -21.79 -11.80 -5.56
CA SER A 185 -20.72 -12.03 -4.58
C SER A 185 -19.82 -13.15 -5.08
N TRP A 186 -18.50 -12.94 -4.98
CA TRP A 186 -17.50 -13.90 -5.43
C TRP A 186 -16.16 -13.75 -4.71
N ILE A 187 -15.38 -14.83 -4.70
CA ILE A 187 -13.95 -14.85 -4.42
C ILE A 187 -13.27 -15.34 -5.70
N TRP A 188 -12.18 -14.69 -6.11
CA TRP A 188 -11.39 -15.09 -7.28
C TRP A 188 -9.91 -15.06 -6.96
N VAL A 189 -9.24 -16.17 -7.26
CA VAL A 189 -7.83 -16.37 -6.94
C VAL A 189 -7.16 -17.04 -8.12
N GLN A 190 -6.01 -16.52 -8.51
CA GLN A 190 -5.15 -17.14 -9.50
C GLN A 190 -3.69 -16.98 -9.10
N ALA A 191 -2.91 -18.05 -9.24
CA ALA A 191 -1.45 -18.01 -9.13
C ALA A 191 -0.84 -19.08 -10.04
N ASN A 192 0.25 -18.75 -10.71
CA ASN A 192 0.99 -19.63 -11.62
C ASN A 192 2.51 -19.53 -11.46
N HIS A 193 2.97 -18.86 -10.39
CA HIS A 193 4.38 -18.69 -10.04
C HIS A 193 4.61 -19.27 -8.64
N PHE A 194 5.18 -20.47 -8.58
CA PHE A 194 5.49 -21.19 -7.35
C PHE A 194 6.97 -21.58 -7.33
N ASN A 195 7.50 -21.88 -6.14
CA ASN A 195 8.88 -22.38 -5.99
C ASN A 195 9.15 -23.68 -6.76
N LYS A 196 8.11 -24.45 -7.06
CA LYS A 196 8.16 -25.62 -7.93
C LYS A 196 7.62 -25.25 -9.30
N SER A 197 8.30 -25.69 -10.35
CA SER A 197 7.85 -25.49 -11.73
C SER A 197 6.48 -26.13 -11.99
N LYS A 198 5.76 -25.60 -12.98
CA LYS A 198 4.49 -26.16 -13.50
C LYS A 198 3.40 -26.39 -12.43
N ILE A 199 3.30 -25.48 -11.46
CA ILE A 199 2.13 -25.41 -10.60
C ILE A 199 1.31 -24.19 -11.00
N SER A 200 0.01 -24.38 -11.19
CA SER A 200 -0.91 -23.29 -11.46
C SER A 200 -2.25 -23.57 -10.80
N ILE A 201 -2.80 -22.57 -10.12
CA ILE A 201 -4.09 -22.63 -9.47
C ILE A 201 -4.98 -21.52 -9.98
N SER A 202 -6.22 -21.89 -10.26
CA SER A 202 -7.34 -20.99 -10.46
C SER A 202 -8.43 -21.45 -9.51
N ALA A 203 -8.90 -20.59 -8.62
CA ALA A 203 -9.91 -20.92 -7.64
C ALA A 203 -10.93 -19.78 -7.55
N SER A 204 -12.18 -20.07 -7.90
CA SER A 204 -13.27 -19.12 -7.78
C SER A 204 -14.48 -19.75 -7.12
N ILE A 205 -15.20 -18.97 -6.31
CA ILE A 205 -16.51 -19.31 -5.75
C ILE A 205 -17.41 -18.11 -5.88
N ALA A 206 -18.64 -18.32 -6.35
CA ALA A 206 -19.60 -17.26 -6.61
C ALA A 206 -21.03 -17.69 -6.24
N SER A 207 -21.88 -16.70 -5.96
CA SER A 207 -23.32 -16.93 -5.87
C SER A 207 -23.92 -17.10 -7.26
N ILE A 208 -24.50 -18.27 -7.53
CA ILE A 208 -25.08 -18.64 -8.82
C ILE A 208 -26.62 -18.62 -8.72
N PRO A 209 -27.32 -17.87 -9.58
CA PRO A 209 -28.78 -17.87 -9.61
C PRO A 209 -29.31 -19.19 -10.19
N PHE A 210 -30.32 -19.76 -9.53
CA PHE A 210 -30.97 -21.00 -9.97
C PHE A 210 -32.47 -20.99 -9.66
N LEU A 211 -33.30 -20.84 -10.69
CA LEU A 211 -34.77 -20.95 -10.62
C LEU A 211 -35.41 -20.18 -9.44
N GLY A 212 -35.03 -18.91 -9.25
CA GLY A 212 -35.54 -18.06 -8.16
C GLY A 212 -34.83 -18.22 -6.82
N THR A 213 -33.84 -19.12 -6.72
CA THR A 213 -32.95 -19.29 -5.57
C THR A 213 -31.50 -18.98 -5.96
N GLN A 214 -30.56 -19.10 -5.02
CA GLN A 214 -29.13 -18.99 -5.27
C GLN A 214 -28.38 -20.11 -4.56
N PHE A 215 -27.26 -20.56 -5.13
CA PHE A 215 -26.34 -21.48 -4.48
C PHE A 215 -24.88 -21.05 -4.69
N ALA A 216 -23.98 -21.46 -3.79
CA ALA A 216 -22.56 -21.21 -3.94
C ALA A 216 -21.94 -22.22 -4.92
N GLY A 217 -21.63 -21.77 -6.14
CA GLY A 217 -20.92 -22.57 -7.15
C GLY A 217 -19.43 -22.23 -7.14
N PHE A 218 -18.56 -23.23 -7.24
CA PHE A 218 -17.12 -23.02 -7.29
C PHE A 218 -16.43 -23.85 -8.38
N ILE A 219 -15.35 -23.27 -8.90
CA ILE A 219 -14.50 -23.84 -9.93
C ILE A 219 -13.05 -23.71 -9.45
N ILE A 220 -12.41 -24.84 -9.18
CA ILE A 220 -10.99 -24.87 -8.84
C ILE A 220 -10.25 -25.80 -9.80
N GLY A 221 -9.32 -25.23 -10.55
CA GLY A 221 -8.31 -25.95 -11.32
C GLY A 221 -6.98 -25.88 -10.59
N LEU A 222 -6.37 -27.03 -10.31
CA LEU A 222 -5.01 -27.12 -9.81
C LEU A 222 -4.20 -27.96 -10.79
N LEU A 223 -3.33 -27.31 -11.54
CA LEU A 223 -2.32 -27.96 -12.36
C LEU A 223 -1.09 -28.24 -11.49
N VAL A 224 -0.65 -29.50 -11.47
CA VAL A 224 0.63 -29.91 -10.90
C VAL A 224 1.35 -30.74 -11.94
N GLU A 225 2.51 -30.27 -12.38
CA GLU A 225 3.24 -30.81 -13.53
C GLU A 225 2.34 -30.81 -14.78
N ASP A 226 2.01 -31.98 -15.32
CA ASP A 226 1.16 -32.10 -16.52
C ASP A 226 -0.25 -32.60 -16.19
N LYS A 227 -0.63 -32.63 -14.89
CA LYS A 227 -1.94 -33.13 -14.44
C LYS A 227 -2.82 -32.03 -13.87
N LEU A 228 -3.97 -31.81 -14.51
CA LEU A 228 -5.00 -30.88 -14.06
C LEU A 228 -6.03 -31.57 -13.16
N TYR A 229 -6.02 -31.20 -11.88
CA TYR A 229 -7.05 -31.55 -10.91
C TYR A 229 -8.19 -30.54 -10.98
N ARG A 230 -9.44 -31.02 -11.06
CA ARG A 230 -10.64 -30.19 -11.27
C ARG A 230 -11.64 -30.39 -10.15
N PHE A 231 -11.52 -29.57 -9.10
CA PHE A 231 -12.46 -29.52 -7.99
C PHE A 231 -13.57 -28.52 -8.33
N THR A 232 -14.68 -29.04 -8.83
CA THR A 232 -15.83 -28.21 -9.22
C THR A 232 -17.10 -28.73 -8.58
N THR A 233 -18.06 -27.83 -8.33
CA THR A 233 -19.38 -28.20 -7.79
C THR A 233 -20.07 -29.26 -8.65
N TYR A 234 -19.97 -29.13 -9.98
CA TYR A 234 -20.57 -30.09 -10.92
C TYR A 234 -19.86 -31.45 -10.99
N ARG A 235 -18.66 -31.59 -10.43
CA ARG A 235 -17.95 -32.88 -10.26
C ARG A 235 -17.99 -33.36 -8.81
N SER A 236 -19.01 -32.92 -8.06
CA SER A 236 -19.27 -33.30 -6.66
C SER A 236 -18.14 -32.98 -5.69
N ALA A 237 -17.31 -31.97 -6.00
CA ALA A 237 -16.41 -31.41 -5.00
C ALA A 237 -17.22 -30.62 -3.96
N LYS A 238 -16.76 -30.61 -2.71
CA LYS A 238 -17.43 -29.92 -1.59
C LYS A 238 -16.45 -29.01 -0.85
N THR A 239 -16.88 -27.81 -0.54
CA THR A 239 -16.22 -26.95 0.44
C THR A 239 -16.48 -27.50 1.85
N VAL A 240 -15.42 -27.79 2.59
CA VAL A 240 -15.46 -28.27 3.98
C VAL A 240 -15.21 -27.13 4.97
N LYS A 241 -14.44 -26.12 4.56
CA LYS A 241 -14.13 -24.92 5.34
C LYS A 241 -13.95 -23.75 4.38
N LEU A 242 -14.53 -22.60 4.69
CA LEU A 242 -14.24 -21.34 4.03
C LEU A 242 -14.33 -20.24 5.09
N LYS A 243 -13.19 -19.69 5.49
CA LYS A 243 -13.08 -18.54 6.41
C LYS A 243 -12.42 -17.38 5.69
N HIS A 244 -12.87 -16.17 6.02
CA HIS A 244 -12.32 -14.92 5.51
C HIS A 244 -12.45 -13.83 6.59
N ASP A 245 -11.44 -12.97 6.73
CA ASP A 245 -11.41 -11.87 7.71
C ASP A 245 -11.08 -10.50 7.09
N GLY A 246 -11.19 -10.39 5.77
CA GLY A 246 -10.80 -9.20 5.00
C GLY A 246 -9.32 -9.12 4.66
N LYS A 247 -8.45 -9.91 5.30
CA LYS A 247 -7.01 -9.97 5.00
C LYS A 247 -6.57 -11.34 4.52
N ALA A 248 -7.20 -12.41 4.99
CA ALA A 248 -6.89 -13.77 4.61
C ALA A 248 -8.13 -14.56 4.19
N ILE A 249 -7.90 -15.62 3.42
CA ILE A 249 -8.89 -16.63 3.03
C ILE A 249 -8.30 -18.00 3.36
N ASP A 250 -9.05 -18.80 4.10
CA ASP A 250 -8.70 -20.18 4.46
C ASP A 250 -9.81 -21.11 3.95
N TRP A 251 -9.52 -21.80 2.85
CA TRP A 251 -10.49 -22.57 2.08
C TRP A 251 -10.03 -24.03 1.91
N ILE A 252 -10.81 -24.97 2.44
CA ILE A 252 -10.58 -26.41 2.29
C ILE A 252 -11.69 -27.02 1.44
N VAL A 253 -11.30 -27.71 0.37
CA VAL A 253 -12.20 -28.48 -0.51
C VAL A 253 -11.84 -29.95 -0.52
N LYS A 254 -12.84 -30.82 -0.67
CA LYS A 254 -12.68 -32.26 -0.84
C LYS A 254 -13.40 -32.76 -2.08
N GLN A 255 -12.80 -33.74 -2.75
CA GLN A 255 -13.42 -34.45 -3.86
C GLN A 255 -12.90 -35.89 -3.90
N LYS A 256 -13.79 -36.87 -3.72
CA LYS A 256 -13.41 -38.29 -3.57
C LYS A 256 -12.35 -38.44 -2.46
N ASN A 257 -11.19 -39.04 -2.79
CA ASN A 257 -10.06 -39.22 -1.89
C ASN A 257 -9.07 -38.04 -1.86
N LEU A 258 -9.38 -36.93 -2.54
CA LEU A 258 -8.53 -35.75 -2.61
C LEU A 258 -9.02 -34.66 -1.65
N SER A 259 -8.07 -33.95 -1.04
CA SER A 259 -8.30 -32.76 -0.22
C SER A 259 -7.33 -31.68 -0.67
N LEU A 260 -7.83 -30.45 -0.84
CA LEU A 260 -7.03 -29.27 -1.20
C LEU A 260 -7.31 -28.19 -0.16
N SER A 261 -6.24 -27.67 0.44
CA SER A 261 -6.27 -26.53 1.36
C SER A 261 -5.62 -25.34 0.67
N ILE A 262 -6.34 -24.22 0.62
CA ILE A 262 -5.92 -22.97 -0.01
C ILE A 262 -5.91 -21.92 1.10
N TYR A 263 -4.74 -21.38 1.38
CA TYR A 263 -4.57 -20.24 2.28
C TYR A 263 -4.04 -19.06 1.45
N ILE A 264 -4.71 -17.93 1.54
CA ILE A 264 -4.37 -16.71 0.81
C ILE A 264 -4.31 -15.58 1.82
N GLU A 265 -3.31 -14.73 1.70
CA GLU A 265 -3.16 -13.55 2.53
C GLU A 265 -2.91 -12.33 1.62
N LEU A 266 -3.63 -11.24 1.88
CA LEU A 266 -3.44 -9.95 1.22
C LEU A 266 -2.12 -9.35 1.68
N SER A 267 -1.12 -9.41 0.81
CA SER A 267 0.07 -8.57 0.94
C SER A 267 -0.24 -7.24 0.24
N ILE A 268 -0.51 -6.19 1.01
CA ILE A 268 -0.57 -4.83 0.48
C ILE A 268 0.86 -4.47 0.07
N THR A 269 1.11 -4.20 -1.20
CA THR A 269 2.36 -3.59 -1.66
C THR A 269 2.47 -2.21 -1.04
N ARG A 270 3.01 -2.12 0.19
CA ARG A 270 3.38 -0.84 0.80
C ARG A 270 4.37 -0.14 -0.12
N MET A 271 4.31 1.20 -0.14
CA MET A 271 5.34 2.01 -0.79
C MET A 271 6.71 1.56 -0.25
N LYS A 272 7.59 1.08 -1.12
CA LYS A 272 8.93 0.65 -0.69
C LYS A 272 9.77 1.88 -0.36
N LEU A 273 9.93 2.18 0.94
CA LEU A 273 10.71 3.31 1.43
C LEU A 273 12.21 3.05 1.52
N SER A 274 12.62 1.78 1.44
CA SER A 274 14.03 1.34 1.48
C SER A 274 14.78 1.80 2.74
N LEU A 275 14.14 1.63 3.90
CA LEU A 275 14.65 2.04 5.21
C LEU A 275 15.32 0.90 6.01
N GLU A 276 15.25 -0.34 5.51
CA GLU A 276 15.80 -1.52 6.18
C GLU A 276 17.29 -1.34 6.54
N GLY A 277 17.64 -1.61 7.78
CA GLY A 277 19.00 -1.53 8.31
C GLY A 277 19.50 -0.11 8.58
N LYS A 278 18.71 0.94 8.31
CA LYS A 278 19.03 2.33 8.68
C LYS A 278 18.97 2.50 10.20
N ILE A 279 19.58 3.58 10.68
CA ILE A 279 19.71 3.86 12.12
C ILE A 279 19.12 5.22 12.48
N ALA A 280 18.22 5.25 13.44
CA ALA A 280 17.56 6.47 13.91
C ALA A 280 17.83 6.77 15.38
N ILE A 281 17.99 8.05 15.71
CA ILE A 281 17.89 8.57 17.07
C ILE A 281 16.56 9.32 17.20
N VAL A 282 15.73 8.98 18.19
CA VAL A 282 14.47 9.67 18.49
C VAL A 282 14.50 10.23 19.91
N THR A 283 14.56 11.57 20.03
CA THR A 283 14.55 12.22 21.34
C THR A 283 13.14 12.34 21.91
N GLY A 284 12.98 12.15 23.22
CA GLY A 284 11.64 12.07 23.83
C GLY A 284 10.85 10.85 23.34
N GLY A 285 11.52 9.73 23.09
CA GLY A 285 10.95 8.54 22.44
C GLY A 285 10.10 7.63 23.33
N SER A 286 9.87 7.96 24.61
CA SER A 286 9.15 7.09 25.54
C SER A 286 7.62 7.18 25.47
N LYS A 287 7.06 8.29 24.97
CA LYS A 287 5.59 8.54 24.94
C LYS A 287 5.18 9.35 23.71
N GLY A 288 3.87 9.38 23.42
CA GLY A 288 3.28 10.22 22.37
C GLY A 288 3.93 10.08 20.99
N ILE A 289 4.17 11.23 20.33
CA ILE A 289 4.74 11.31 18.97
C ILE A 289 6.09 10.59 18.87
N GLY A 290 6.98 10.78 19.84
CA GLY A 290 8.31 10.15 19.83
C GLY A 290 8.21 8.62 19.86
N ARG A 291 7.35 8.06 20.72
CA ARG A 291 7.10 6.61 20.76
C ARG A 291 6.49 6.09 19.46
N ALA A 292 5.47 6.77 18.92
CA ALA A 292 4.84 6.38 17.66
C ALA A 292 5.84 6.41 16.50
N THR A 293 6.70 7.43 16.45
CA THR A 293 7.76 7.56 15.45
C THR A 293 8.78 6.44 15.55
N ALA A 294 9.25 6.12 16.76
CA ALA A 294 10.20 5.03 16.97
C ALA A 294 9.63 3.68 16.54
N LEU A 295 8.36 3.40 16.86
CA LEU A 295 7.67 2.19 16.41
C LEU A 295 7.53 2.14 14.89
N ALA A 296 7.04 3.23 14.27
CA ALA A 296 6.82 3.28 12.82
C ALA A 296 8.13 3.12 12.02
N LEU A 297 9.24 3.71 12.49
CA LEU A 297 10.55 3.50 11.89
C LEU A 297 11.01 2.04 12.02
N ALA A 298 10.85 1.44 13.20
CA ALA A 298 11.22 0.04 13.42
C ALA A 298 10.36 -0.94 12.59
N GLU A 299 9.09 -0.64 12.35
CA GLU A 299 8.23 -1.42 11.43
C GLU A 299 8.72 -1.38 9.98
N GLU A 300 9.47 -0.35 9.58
CA GLU A 300 10.10 -0.21 8.27
C GLU A 300 11.55 -0.73 8.25
N GLY A 301 11.97 -1.46 9.30
CA GLY A 301 13.27 -2.12 9.37
C GLY A 301 14.42 -1.26 9.92
N VAL A 302 14.11 -0.13 10.53
CA VAL A 302 15.11 0.78 11.10
C VAL A 302 15.51 0.33 12.52
N ASN A 303 16.80 0.34 12.82
CA ASN A 303 17.30 0.19 14.19
C ASN A 303 17.20 1.54 14.92
N VAL A 304 16.62 1.59 16.12
CA VAL A 304 16.26 2.86 16.76
C VAL A 304 16.88 3.02 18.14
N ALA A 305 17.58 4.13 18.39
CA ALA A 305 17.90 4.59 19.73
C ALA A 305 16.85 5.62 20.19
N ILE A 306 16.15 5.31 21.28
CA ILE A 306 15.20 6.22 21.93
C ILE A 306 15.80 6.79 23.20
N CYS A 307 15.56 8.07 23.47
CA CYS A 307 16.01 8.72 24.69
C CYS A 307 14.89 9.46 25.44
N ALA A 308 14.97 9.45 26.76
CA ALA A 308 14.13 10.24 27.65
C ALA A 308 14.80 10.36 29.03
N ARG A 309 14.23 11.21 29.90
CA ARG A 309 14.69 11.38 31.28
C ARG A 309 14.32 10.21 32.19
N GLY A 310 13.13 9.62 32.00
CA GLY A 310 12.61 8.52 32.82
C GLY A 310 12.92 7.17 32.22
N MET A 311 13.77 6.36 32.87
CA MET A 311 14.23 5.08 32.33
C MET A 311 13.13 4.01 32.27
N ALA A 312 12.23 3.95 33.25
CA ALA A 312 11.20 2.91 33.31
C ALA A 312 10.23 2.94 32.10
N ASP A 313 9.68 4.13 31.79
CA ASP A 313 8.82 4.31 30.60
C ASP A 313 9.59 4.06 29.29
N LEU A 314 10.87 4.42 29.27
CA LEU A 314 11.74 4.28 28.10
C LEU A 314 12.01 2.81 27.80
N GLU A 315 12.37 2.01 28.80
CA GLU A 315 12.58 0.56 28.64
C GLU A 315 11.31 -0.18 28.28
N ASN A 316 10.17 0.19 28.91
CA ASN A 316 8.88 -0.38 28.53
C ASN A 316 8.59 -0.17 27.04
N THR A 317 8.83 1.04 26.54
CA THR A 317 8.66 1.36 25.12
C THR A 317 9.65 0.61 24.24
N ALA A 318 10.93 0.55 24.61
CA ALA A 318 11.94 -0.18 23.84
C ALA A 318 11.60 -1.67 23.75
N ASN A 319 11.19 -2.30 24.85
CA ASN A 319 10.78 -3.70 24.87
C ASN A 319 9.55 -3.96 24.01
N GLU A 320 8.55 -3.09 24.07
CA GLU A 320 7.39 -3.18 23.21
C GLU A 320 7.79 -3.14 21.72
N ILE A 321 8.63 -2.19 21.31
CA ILE A 321 9.07 -2.06 19.91
C ILE A 321 9.89 -3.28 19.50
N ARG A 322 10.84 -3.74 20.32
CA ARG A 322 11.62 -4.96 20.06
C ARG A 322 10.71 -6.17 19.83
N SER A 323 9.73 -6.38 20.71
CA SER A 323 8.81 -7.52 20.62
C SER A 323 7.92 -7.49 19.38
N LYS A 324 7.52 -6.30 18.90
CA LYS A 324 6.65 -6.15 17.73
C LYS A 324 7.39 -6.27 16.40
N THR A 325 8.63 -5.80 16.35
CA THR A 325 9.33 -5.57 15.07
C THR A 325 10.54 -6.48 14.87
N GLY A 326 11.12 -7.03 15.94
CA GLY A 326 12.38 -7.77 15.89
C GLY A 326 13.62 -6.91 15.64
N GLN A 327 13.47 -5.58 15.49
CA GLN A 327 14.58 -4.66 15.26
C GLN A 327 15.37 -4.37 16.54
N LYS A 328 16.62 -3.90 16.40
CA LYS A 328 17.38 -3.42 17.55
C LYS A 328 16.83 -2.09 18.00
N VAL A 329 16.50 -2.01 19.29
CA VAL A 329 16.07 -0.76 19.93
C VAL A 329 16.96 -0.51 21.14
N LEU A 330 17.50 0.69 21.30
CA LEU A 330 18.27 1.09 22.47
C LEU A 330 17.47 2.08 23.31
N ALA A 331 17.39 1.85 24.61
CA ALA A 331 16.87 2.81 25.57
C ALA A 331 18.07 3.50 26.24
N VAL A 332 18.23 4.80 25.98
CA VAL A 332 19.34 5.58 26.56
C VAL A 332 18.77 6.73 27.39
N GLN A 333 19.02 6.71 28.69
CA GLN A 333 18.63 7.82 29.56
C GLN A 333 19.45 9.06 29.22
N ALA A 334 18.78 10.13 28.80
CA ALA A 334 19.40 11.39 28.42
C ALA A 334 18.45 12.57 28.61
N ASP A 335 18.99 13.66 29.15
CA ASP A 335 18.38 14.99 29.12
C ASP A 335 18.98 15.82 27.98
N THR A 336 18.18 16.19 26.98
CA THR A 336 18.66 17.00 25.84
C THR A 336 19.03 18.43 26.24
N GLY A 337 18.70 18.87 27.45
CA GLY A 337 19.23 20.10 28.03
C GLY A 337 20.71 20.02 28.42
N LYS A 338 21.31 18.82 28.49
CA LYS A 338 22.68 18.58 28.94
C LYS A 338 23.58 18.10 27.79
N PRO A 339 24.65 18.82 27.44
CA PRO A 339 25.54 18.45 26.34
C PRO A 339 26.17 17.05 26.47
N ASP A 340 26.59 16.65 27.68
CA ASP A 340 27.26 15.36 27.88
C ASP A 340 26.31 14.16 27.73
N ASP A 341 25.03 14.34 28.05
CA ASP A 341 24.01 13.32 27.82
C ASP A 341 23.78 13.10 26.32
N ILE A 342 23.81 14.16 25.51
CA ILE A 342 23.68 14.08 24.05
C ILE A 342 24.89 13.35 23.45
N LYS A 343 26.11 13.73 23.86
CA LYS A 343 27.34 13.04 23.41
C LYS A 343 27.30 11.55 23.75
N ARG A 344 26.89 11.21 24.97
CA ARG A 344 26.73 9.81 25.40
C ARG A 344 25.69 9.07 24.57
N LEU A 345 24.54 9.70 24.30
CA LEU A 345 23.49 9.13 23.45
C LEU A 345 23.99 8.79 22.05
N VAL A 346 24.67 9.73 21.39
CA VAL A 346 25.20 9.51 20.03
C VAL A 346 26.32 8.47 20.06
N ALA A 347 27.25 8.55 21.01
CA ALA A 347 28.35 7.58 21.15
C ALA A 347 27.85 6.14 21.35
N ILE A 348 26.87 5.93 22.24
CA ILE A 348 26.26 4.60 22.44
C ILE A 348 25.56 4.15 21.15
N THR A 349 24.80 5.02 20.49
CA THR A 349 24.09 4.68 19.24
C THR A 349 25.08 4.24 18.16
N VAL A 350 26.16 4.99 17.96
CA VAL A 350 27.19 4.68 16.97
C VAL A 350 27.89 3.36 17.30
N THR A 351 28.21 3.12 18.57
CA THR A 351 28.90 1.91 19.02
C THR A 351 28.04 0.65 18.85
N GLU A 352 26.77 0.73 19.28
CA GLU A 352 25.88 -0.44 19.37
C GLU A 352 25.09 -0.71 18.09
N LEU A 353 24.73 0.33 17.32
CA LEU A 353 23.96 0.22 16.08
C LEU A 353 24.80 0.42 14.82
N GLY A 354 25.99 1.03 14.92
CA GLY A 354 26.94 1.17 13.80
C GLY A 354 26.88 2.49 13.04
N GLY A 355 26.18 3.51 13.55
CA GLY A 355 26.09 4.83 12.92
C GLY A 355 24.82 5.60 13.26
N VAL A 356 24.55 6.68 12.51
CA VAL A 356 23.31 7.45 12.58
C VAL A 356 22.93 7.91 11.18
N ASP A 357 21.77 7.52 10.69
CA ASP A 357 21.22 7.97 9.40
C ASP A 357 20.13 9.04 9.62
N PHE A 358 19.32 8.88 10.69
CA PHE A 358 18.18 9.73 10.98
C PHE A 358 18.24 10.32 12.40
N LEU A 359 17.92 11.61 12.53
CA LEU A 359 17.71 12.26 13.82
C LEU A 359 16.30 12.86 13.88
N ILE A 360 15.49 12.37 14.80
CA ILE A 360 14.17 12.93 15.11
C ILE A 360 14.26 13.68 16.44
N ASN A 361 14.30 15.00 16.32
CA ASN A 361 14.30 15.91 17.45
C ASN A 361 12.86 16.18 17.89
N ASN A 362 12.45 15.62 19.02
CA ASN A 362 11.09 15.70 19.55
C ASN A 362 11.02 16.09 21.05
N ALA A 363 12.13 16.06 21.78
CA ALA A 363 12.16 16.47 23.18
C ALA A 363 11.65 17.91 23.39
N VAL A 364 10.87 18.11 24.46
CA VAL A 364 10.27 19.39 24.83
C VAL A 364 10.06 19.46 26.34
N ASN A 365 10.23 20.64 26.92
CA ASN A 365 9.84 20.94 28.28
C ASN A 365 9.23 22.34 28.34
N SER A 366 7.90 22.41 28.42
CA SER A 366 7.13 23.65 28.31
C SER A 366 6.18 23.79 29.50
N ARG A 367 6.09 24.98 30.09
CA ARG A 367 5.06 25.33 31.08
C ARG A 367 3.94 26.14 30.41
N ALA A 368 2.69 25.78 30.69
CA ALA A 368 1.53 26.55 30.26
C ALA A 368 1.19 27.55 31.36
N ALA A 369 1.26 28.85 31.05
CA ALA A 369 1.03 29.95 31.99
C ALA A 369 0.78 31.26 31.22
N ALA A 370 0.09 32.20 31.85
CA ALA A 370 -0.04 33.55 31.33
C ALA A 370 1.34 34.23 31.27
N PHE A 371 1.48 35.25 30.44
CA PHE A 371 2.77 35.89 30.19
C PHE A 371 3.44 36.40 31.47
N MET A 372 2.68 37.04 32.36
CA MET A 372 3.19 37.61 33.61
C MET A 372 3.54 36.57 34.68
N ASP A 373 3.15 35.31 34.50
CA ASP A 373 3.40 34.21 35.45
C ASP A 373 4.55 33.28 35.00
N LEU A 374 5.18 33.60 33.86
CA LEU A 374 6.34 32.87 33.34
C LEU A 374 7.62 33.55 33.80
N GLU A 375 8.34 32.90 34.70
CA GLU A 375 9.65 33.34 35.18
C GLU A 375 10.72 33.13 34.11
N ASP A 376 11.82 33.89 34.17
CA ASP A 376 12.95 33.76 33.25
C ASP A 376 13.48 32.32 33.15
N GLU A 377 13.48 31.58 34.26
CA GLU A 377 13.89 30.18 34.30
C GLU A 377 13.00 29.28 33.43
N ASP A 378 11.69 29.54 33.37
CA ASP A 378 10.77 28.77 32.51
C ASP A 378 11.10 28.97 31.03
N TRP A 379 11.42 30.20 30.64
CA TRP A 379 11.85 30.54 29.27
C TRP A 379 13.19 29.88 28.93
N LEU A 380 14.19 30.07 29.78
CA LEU A 380 15.54 29.55 29.58
C LEU A 380 15.54 28.02 29.52
N ASN A 381 14.76 27.36 30.38
CA ASN A 381 14.63 25.90 30.38
C ASN A 381 13.99 25.39 29.08
N HIS A 382 12.90 26.00 28.62
CA HIS A 382 12.26 25.59 27.37
C HIS A 382 13.18 25.80 26.16
N ILE A 383 13.85 26.95 26.08
CA ILE A 383 14.85 27.26 25.05
C ILE A 383 16.01 26.26 25.12
N ASN A 384 16.52 25.96 26.31
CA ASN A 384 17.64 25.05 26.49
C ASN A 384 17.31 23.62 26.04
N VAL A 385 16.13 23.10 26.40
CA VAL A 385 15.73 21.73 26.06
C VAL A 385 15.35 21.59 24.60
N LYS A 386 14.54 22.51 24.06
CA LYS A 386 14.01 22.40 22.70
C LYS A 386 14.96 22.99 21.66
N VAL A 387 15.28 24.27 21.77
CA VAL A 387 16.10 24.96 20.76
C VAL A 387 17.55 24.48 20.85
N MET A 388 18.18 24.66 22.01
CA MET A 388 19.59 24.28 22.16
C MET A 388 19.78 22.77 22.16
N GLY A 389 18.82 21.99 22.67
CA GLY A 389 18.84 20.54 22.52
C GLY A 389 18.86 20.12 21.05
N TYR A 390 18.04 20.71 20.19
CA TYR A 390 18.02 20.36 18.76
C TYR A 390 19.30 20.78 18.07
N VAL A 391 19.83 21.98 18.37
CA VAL A 391 21.14 22.44 17.89
C VAL A 391 22.26 21.47 18.26
N ARG A 392 22.32 21.06 19.53
CA ARG A 392 23.37 20.17 20.05
C ARG A 392 23.25 18.77 19.45
N CYS A 393 22.05 18.19 19.39
CA CYS A 393 21.83 16.90 18.74
C CYS A 393 22.22 16.94 17.26
N SER A 394 21.77 17.95 16.51
CA SER A 394 22.14 18.10 15.10
C SER A 394 23.66 18.21 14.92
N ARG A 395 24.33 19.06 15.73
CA ARG A 395 25.78 19.23 15.68
C ARG A 395 26.53 17.91 15.93
N GLU A 396 26.04 17.10 16.87
CA GLU A 396 26.67 15.83 17.22
C GLU A 396 26.48 14.76 16.13
N VAL A 397 25.32 14.69 15.47
CA VAL A 397 25.05 13.65 14.46
C VAL A 397 25.57 13.96 13.06
N ILE A 398 25.69 15.24 12.69
CA ILE A 398 26.07 15.66 11.32
C ILE A 398 27.39 15.03 10.85
N PRO A 399 28.48 15.02 11.65
CA PRO A 399 29.73 14.38 11.22
C PRO A 399 29.56 12.88 10.91
N HIS A 400 28.69 12.18 11.66
CA HIS A 400 28.39 10.76 11.42
C HIS A 400 27.55 10.56 10.15
N MET A 401 26.60 11.47 9.86
CA MET A 401 25.83 11.45 8.62
C MET A 401 26.71 11.74 7.39
N GLN A 402 27.60 12.73 7.48
CA GLN A 402 28.56 13.05 6.41
C GLN A 402 29.46 11.85 6.09
N ALA A 403 29.99 11.18 7.13
CA ALA A 403 30.80 9.98 6.96
C ALA A 403 30.04 8.80 6.30
N ARG A 404 28.70 8.82 6.33
CA ARG A 404 27.82 7.81 5.73
C ARG A 404 27.25 8.24 4.37
N GLY A 405 27.62 9.41 3.87
CA GLY A 405 27.17 9.94 2.57
C GLY A 405 25.79 10.61 2.60
N GLY A 406 25.30 10.99 3.78
CA GLY A 406 24.06 11.76 3.93
C GLY A 406 23.25 11.37 5.16
N GLY A 407 22.11 12.03 5.34
CA GLY A 407 21.24 11.80 6.48
C GLY A 407 19.92 12.56 6.39
N ARG A 408 19.08 12.37 7.42
CA ARG A 408 17.80 13.07 7.54
C ARG A 408 17.61 13.58 8.96
N ILE A 409 17.23 14.85 9.09
CA ILE A 409 16.96 15.46 10.39
C ILE A 409 15.54 16.03 10.37
N ILE A 410 14.71 15.61 11.33
CA ILE A 410 13.36 16.13 11.50
C ILE A 410 13.26 16.84 12.85
N HIS A 411 12.78 18.08 12.84
CA HIS A 411 12.47 18.85 14.03
C HIS A 411 10.96 18.85 14.28
N ILE A 412 10.53 18.44 15.47
CA ILE A 412 9.12 18.57 15.88
C ILE A 412 8.91 19.93 16.52
N GLY A 413 8.36 20.86 15.75
CA GLY A 413 7.94 22.18 16.20
C GLY A 413 6.56 22.13 16.86
N GLY A 414 5.64 22.96 16.38
CA GLY A 414 4.24 22.97 16.81
C GLY A 414 3.50 24.20 16.31
N MET A 415 2.18 24.11 16.27
CA MET A 415 1.33 25.17 15.70
C MET A 415 1.44 26.54 16.37
N ALA A 416 1.99 26.61 17.59
CA ALA A 416 2.25 27.89 18.26
C ALA A 416 3.19 28.83 17.48
N ALA A 417 3.98 28.33 16.51
CA ALA A 417 4.77 29.16 15.60
C ALA A 417 3.92 29.92 14.55
N ARG A 418 2.69 29.45 14.28
CA ARG A 418 1.78 30.04 13.30
C ARG A 418 0.57 30.71 13.95
N GLN A 419 0.23 30.31 15.17
CA GLN A 419 -0.90 30.83 15.93
C GLN A 419 -0.47 31.11 17.37
N ALA A 420 -0.54 32.38 17.78
CA ALA A 420 -0.25 32.75 19.16
C ALA A 420 -1.35 32.24 20.11
N ASN A 421 -0.94 31.83 21.31
CA ASN A 421 -1.84 31.42 22.39
C ASN A 421 -1.31 32.05 23.70
N THR A 422 -2.20 32.73 24.43
CA THR A 422 -1.88 33.48 25.65
C THR A 422 -1.36 32.63 26.81
N LEU A 423 -1.50 31.30 26.72
CA LEU A 423 -1.00 30.33 27.70
C LEU A 423 0.20 29.52 27.19
N ALA A 424 0.62 29.71 25.94
CA ALA A 424 1.72 28.96 25.31
C ALA A 424 2.85 29.90 24.83
N ASN A 425 3.12 30.96 25.61
CA ASN A 425 4.00 32.06 25.21
C ASN A 425 5.40 31.60 24.76
N SER A 426 6.07 30.73 25.52
CA SER A 426 7.40 30.21 25.15
C SER A 426 7.37 29.19 24.01
N ASN A 427 6.23 28.59 23.70
CA ASN A 427 6.09 27.65 22.59
C ASN A 427 6.20 28.35 21.23
N GLY A 428 5.64 29.56 21.08
CA GLY A 428 5.73 30.30 19.82
C GLY A 428 7.17 30.65 19.46
N VAL A 429 7.93 31.15 20.44
CA VAL A 429 9.36 31.49 20.29
C VAL A 429 10.19 30.27 19.94
N THR A 430 10.06 29.19 20.71
CA THR A 430 10.84 27.96 20.50
C THR A 430 10.49 27.25 19.19
N ASN A 431 9.21 27.16 18.82
CA ASN A 431 8.77 26.52 17.58
C ASN A 431 9.20 27.29 16.33
N SER A 432 9.16 28.62 16.39
CA SER A 432 9.66 29.48 15.30
C SER A 432 11.18 29.32 15.15
N SER A 433 11.90 29.26 16.27
CA SER A 433 13.36 29.06 16.29
C SER A 433 13.77 27.74 15.63
N VAL A 434 13.10 26.62 15.95
CA VAL A 434 13.45 25.32 15.34
C VAL A 434 13.04 25.21 13.87
N SER A 435 12.02 25.96 13.43
CA SER A 435 11.67 26.07 12.01
C SER A 435 12.76 26.80 11.22
N ASN A 436 13.25 27.92 11.77
CA ASN A 436 14.37 28.65 11.18
C ASN A 436 15.66 27.82 11.21
N LEU A 437 15.92 27.08 12.29
CA LEU A 437 17.04 26.14 12.39
C LEU A 437 17.01 25.10 11.28
N ALA A 438 15.85 24.52 10.99
CA ALA A 438 15.71 23.54 9.91
C ALA A 438 16.15 24.12 8.55
N LYS A 439 15.75 25.36 8.25
CA LYS A 439 16.15 26.07 7.03
C LYS A 439 17.65 26.38 6.99
N ASN A 440 18.22 26.84 8.10
CA ASN A 440 19.66 27.10 8.16
C ASN A 440 20.48 25.82 7.94
N LEU A 441 20.08 24.72 8.58
CA LEU A 441 20.77 23.44 8.42
C LEU A 441 20.55 22.85 7.03
N SER A 442 19.38 23.02 6.41
CA SER A 442 19.17 22.58 5.03
C SER A 442 20.09 23.32 4.07
N ASP A 443 20.23 24.63 4.23
CA ASP A 443 21.06 25.44 3.34
C ASP A 443 22.56 25.12 3.51
N ALA A 444 22.96 24.78 4.74
CA ALA A 444 24.35 24.46 5.05
C ALA A 444 24.78 23.05 4.64
N PHE A 445 23.90 22.04 4.70
CA PHE A 445 24.29 20.63 4.60
C PHE A 445 23.58 19.84 3.49
N ALA A 446 22.72 20.46 2.68
CA ALA A 446 22.05 19.77 1.57
C ALA A 446 23.05 19.18 0.55
N SER A 447 24.19 19.86 0.31
CA SER A 447 25.25 19.34 -0.57
C SER A 447 25.89 18.04 -0.07
N ASP A 448 25.81 17.79 1.23
CA ASP A 448 26.34 16.59 1.87
C ASP A 448 25.30 15.45 1.89
N GLY A 449 24.15 15.63 1.22
CA GLY A 449 23.05 14.67 1.23
C GLY A 449 22.25 14.64 2.55
N ILE A 450 22.41 15.67 3.39
CA ILE A 450 21.69 15.80 4.66
C ILE A 450 20.48 16.71 4.46
N LEU A 451 19.28 16.13 4.56
CA LEU A 451 18.03 16.87 4.39
C LEU A 451 17.38 17.15 5.74
N VAL A 452 16.98 18.40 5.95
CA VAL A 452 16.48 18.86 7.25
C VAL A 452 15.10 19.50 7.07
N ASN A 453 14.12 19.02 7.81
CA ASN A 453 12.74 19.55 7.77
C ASN A 453 12.17 19.73 9.17
N CYS A 454 11.15 20.56 9.28
CA CYS A 454 10.36 20.78 10.49
C CYS A 454 8.92 20.30 10.28
N ILE A 455 8.33 19.69 11.30
CA ILE A 455 6.91 19.34 11.34
C ILE A 455 6.24 20.14 12.45
N HIS A 456 5.08 20.72 12.15
CA HIS A 456 4.19 21.36 13.12
C HIS A 456 2.96 20.48 13.37
N PRO A 457 2.96 19.68 14.45
CA PRO A 457 1.77 18.94 14.86
C PRO A 457 0.68 19.91 15.32
N GLY A 458 -0.56 19.65 14.89
CA GLY A 458 -1.76 20.23 15.48
C GLY A 458 -2.08 19.61 16.86
N THR A 459 -3.31 19.80 17.32
CA THR A 459 -3.79 19.17 18.56
C THR A 459 -3.73 17.65 18.41
N THR A 460 -2.69 17.07 19.00
CA THR A 460 -2.33 15.66 18.81
C THR A 460 -2.69 14.82 20.04
N ARG A 461 -3.36 13.69 19.82
CA ARG A 461 -3.68 12.72 20.87
C ARG A 461 -2.39 12.08 21.39
N THR A 462 -2.07 12.42 22.63
CA THR A 462 -0.93 11.92 23.40
C THR A 462 -1.37 11.73 24.84
N GLU A 463 -0.61 10.97 25.63
CA GLU A 463 -0.88 10.79 27.06
C GLU A 463 -0.89 12.13 27.82
N ARG A 464 -0.07 13.09 27.37
CA ARG A 464 -0.08 14.46 27.91
C ARG A 464 -1.40 15.17 27.60
N GLN A 465 -1.89 15.06 26.36
CA GLN A 465 -3.14 15.67 25.95
C GLN A 465 -4.34 15.04 26.67
N THR A 466 -4.37 13.71 26.78
CA THR A 466 -5.42 12.99 27.51
C THR A 466 -5.50 13.43 28.98
N ARG A 467 -4.34 13.56 29.67
CA ARG A 467 -4.32 14.10 31.04
C ARG A 467 -4.84 15.54 31.11
N SER A 468 -4.49 16.37 30.13
CA SER A 468 -4.98 17.76 30.06
C SER A 468 -6.49 17.83 29.84
N LEU A 469 -7.06 16.98 28.99
CA LEU A 469 -8.50 16.89 28.77
C LEU A 469 -9.24 16.46 30.04
N ASN A 470 -8.71 15.47 30.77
CA ASN A 470 -9.29 15.03 32.05
C ASN A 470 -9.29 16.16 33.09
N ALA A 471 -8.16 16.85 33.27
CA ALA A 471 -8.09 17.96 34.23
C ALA A 471 -9.04 19.12 33.86
N ARG A 472 -9.18 19.43 32.56
CA ARG A 472 -10.14 20.43 32.08
C ARG A 472 -11.59 20.00 32.29
N ALA A 473 -11.89 18.72 32.08
CA ALA A 473 -13.22 18.14 32.31
C ALA A 473 -13.61 18.24 33.79
N GLU A 474 -12.69 17.92 34.70
CA GLU A 474 -12.86 18.07 36.15
C GLU A 474 -13.11 19.53 36.53
N HIS A 475 -12.28 20.47 36.07
CA HIS A 475 -12.41 21.89 36.41
C HIS A 475 -13.68 22.54 35.82
N ALA A 476 -14.08 22.15 34.62
CA ALA A 476 -15.28 22.68 33.96
C ALA A 476 -16.57 21.98 34.41
N ASN A 477 -16.48 20.91 35.21
CA ASN A 477 -17.59 20.03 35.59
C ASN A 477 -18.35 19.51 34.35
N MET A 478 -17.59 19.06 33.35
CA MET A 478 -18.09 18.54 32.06
C MET A 478 -17.54 17.14 31.80
N SER A 479 -18.17 16.37 30.90
CA SER A 479 -17.59 15.10 30.48
C SER A 479 -16.35 15.31 29.62
N VAL A 480 -15.39 14.37 29.67
CA VAL A 480 -14.20 14.38 28.80
C VAL A 480 -14.59 14.40 27.33
N ALA A 481 -15.64 13.67 26.95
CA ALA A 481 -16.15 13.63 25.58
C ALA A 481 -16.65 15.01 25.10
N GLU A 482 -17.25 15.81 25.98
CA GLU A 482 -17.71 17.15 25.62
C GLU A 482 -16.55 18.15 25.50
N ILE A 483 -15.57 18.11 26.40
CA ILE A 483 -14.33 18.91 26.29
C ILE A 483 -13.55 18.55 25.01
N GLU A 484 -13.52 17.26 24.68
CA GLU A 484 -12.93 16.76 23.45
C GLU A 484 -13.68 17.27 22.22
N ARG A 485 -15.02 17.17 22.19
CA ARG A 485 -15.86 17.70 21.11
C ARG A 485 -15.61 19.20 20.89
N GLN A 486 -15.52 19.97 21.96
CA GLN A 486 -15.18 21.39 21.89
C GLN A 486 -13.77 21.62 21.33
N SER A 487 -12.80 20.79 21.72
CA SER A 487 -11.41 20.93 21.30
C SER A 487 -11.16 20.54 19.83
N ILE A 488 -12.07 19.78 19.21
CA ILE A 488 -11.98 19.39 17.79
C ILE A 488 -12.92 20.17 16.88
N ALA A 489 -13.79 21.03 17.42
CA ALA A 489 -14.80 21.76 16.64
C ALA A 489 -14.18 22.64 15.54
N ASP A 490 -12.99 23.19 15.79
CA ASP A 490 -12.23 24.00 14.84
C ASP A 490 -11.25 23.20 13.96
N ILE A 491 -11.28 21.87 14.01
CA ILE A 491 -10.43 20.99 13.19
C ILE A 491 -11.25 20.43 12.02
N PRO A 492 -11.02 20.86 10.76
CA PRO A 492 -11.81 20.45 9.59
C PRO A 492 -11.95 18.94 9.35
N ILE A 493 -10.92 18.13 9.65
CA ILE A 493 -11.03 16.66 9.51
C ILE A 493 -11.94 16.00 10.55
N GLY A 494 -12.47 16.76 11.52
CA GLY A 494 -13.44 16.28 12.51
C GLY A 494 -12.87 15.37 13.59
N ARG A 495 -11.54 15.33 13.77
CA ARG A 495 -10.87 14.57 14.84
C ARG A 495 -9.56 15.23 15.25
N MET A 496 -9.05 14.87 16.44
CA MET A 496 -7.66 15.18 16.79
C MET A 496 -6.71 14.48 15.82
N VAL A 497 -5.53 15.08 15.66
CA VAL A 497 -4.41 14.43 14.99
C VAL A 497 -3.95 13.28 15.88
N GLU A 498 -3.67 12.13 15.30
CA GLU A 498 -3.11 10.98 16.01
C GLU A 498 -1.58 11.05 15.96
N SER A 499 -0.91 10.53 16.98
CA SER A 499 0.57 10.46 16.97
C SER A 499 1.10 9.69 15.75
N GLN A 500 0.30 8.76 15.21
CA GLN A 500 0.60 8.03 13.99
C GLN A 500 0.58 8.92 12.73
N ASP A 501 -0.33 9.90 12.62
CA ASP A 501 -0.37 10.82 11.47
C ASP A 501 0.96 11.59 11.33
N ILE A 502 1.59 11.93 12.47
CA ILE A 502 2.89 12.58 12.51
C ILE A 502 4.01 11.60 12.13
N ALA A 503 3.97 10.39 12.70
CA ALA A 503 4.96 9.35 12.46
C ALA A 503 5.01 8.94 10.98
N ASP A 504 3.86 8.83 10.31
CA ASP A 504 3.75 8.47 8.89
C ASP A 504 4.44 9.50 8.00
N LEU A 505 4.27 10.80 8.28
CA LEU A 505 4.98 11.86 7.56
C LEU A 505 6.49 11.79 7.82
N ILE A 506 6.91 11.54 9.07
CA ILE A 506 8.34 11.39 9.40
C ILE A 506 8.95 10.25 8.60
N VAL A 507 8.31 9.07 8.61
CA VAL A 507 8.75 7.88 7.88
C VAL A 507 8.89 8.15 6.38
N PHE A 508 7.95 8.90 5.79
CA PHE A 508 8.08 9.35 4.41
C PHE A 508 9.26 10.31 4.21
N LEU A 509 9.40 11.34 5.05
CA LEU A 509 10.44 12.38 4.93
C LEU A 509 11.86 11.86 5.12
N VAL A 510 12.04 10.78 5.91
CA VAL A 510 13.36 10.16 6.05
C VAL A 510 13.71 9.20 4.92
N SER A 511 12.75 8.87 4.04
CA SER A 511 12.97 7.97 2.92
C SER A 511 13.66 8.64 1.73
N GLU A 512 14.16 7.81 0.82
CA GLU A 512 14.70 8.29 -0.47
C GLU A 512 13.61 8.91 -1.37
N LYS A 513 12.33 8.61 -1.13
CA LYS A 513 11.22 9.22 -1.88
C LYS A 513 11.07 10.72 -1.59
N ALA A 514 11.58 11.18 -0.45
CA ALA A 514 11.58 12.58 -0.06
C ALA A 514 12.90 13.31 -0.39
N GLY A 515 13.73 12.76 -1.29
CA GLY A 515 15.07 13.28 -1.60
C GLY A 515 15.12 14.74 -2.10
N ALA A 516 14.00 15.32 -2.53
CA ALA A 516 13.90 16.72 -2.95
C ALA A 516 13.24 17.64 -1.91
N ILE A 517 12.92 17.13 -0.70
CA ILE A 517 12.22 17.89 0.35
C ILE A 517 13.22 18.24 1.45
N THR A 518 13.66 19.49 1.49
CA THR A 518 14.54 20.01 2.54
C THR A 518 14.23 21.48 2.81
N GLY A 519 14.51 21.93 4.04
CA GLY A 519 14.23 23.29 4.52
C GLY A 519 12.74 23.60 4.71
N GLN A 520 11.87 22.59 4.65
CA GLN A 520 10.42 22.79 4.73
C GLN A 520 9.92 22.76 6.16
N THR A 521 8.84 23.50 6.41
CA THR A 521 8.06 23.41 7.66
C THR A 521 6.62 22.99 7.32
N ILE A 522 6.29 21.73 7.61
CA ILE A 522 5.05 21.10 7.17
C ILE A 522 4.09 20.98 8.36
N ALA A 523 2.87 21.48 8.24
CA ALA A 523 1.85 21.31 9.27
C ALA A 523 1.09 19.99 9.09
N VAL A 524 0.93 19.25 10.17
CA VAL A 524 0.07 18.06 10.25
C VAL A 524 -0.97 18.34 11.32
N GLU A 525 -2.03 19.03 10.92
CA GLU A 525 -2.97 19.66 11.85
C GLU A 525 -4.45 19.45 11.49
N GLY A 526 -4.74 18.64 10.47
CA GLY A 526 -6.13 18.35 10.10
C GLY A 526 -6.90 19.56 9.56
N GLY A 527 -6.19 20.58 9.06
CA GLY A 527 -6.76 21.81 8.50
C GLY A 527 -7.07 22.91 9.52
N ALA A 528 -6.68 22.76 10.80
CA ALA A 528 -6.98 23.76 11.84
C ALA A 528 -6.36 25.14 11.57
N GLY A 529 -5.29 25.20 10.77
CA GLY A 529 -4.65 26.42 10.31
C GLY A 529 -5.53 27.21 9.35
N ARG A 530 -5.82 28.47 9.71
CA ARG A 530 -6.55 29.40 8.84
C ARG A 530 -5.66 30.15 7.84
N GLY A 531 -4.34 30.01 7.94
CA GLY A 531 -3.36 30.65 7.06
C GLY A 531 -2.99 29.76 5.87
N MET A 532 -2.88 30.36 4.68
CA MET A 532 -2.18 29.71 3.56
C MET A 532 -0.69 29.67 3.86
N ASN A 533 -0.08 28.51 3.70
CA ASN A 533 1.36 28.32 3.89
C ASN A 533 2.00 28.25 2.50
N PHE A 534 2.75 29.28 2.13
CA PHE A 534 3.57 29.33 0.92
C PHE A 534 5.02 28.98 1.24
#